data_AF-A0A564Q1G0-F1
#
_entry.id   AF-A0A564Q1G0-F1
#
_cell.length_a   1.000
_cell.length_b   1.000
_cell.length_c   1.000
_cell.angle_alpha   90.00
_cell.angle_beta   90.00
_cell.angle_gamma   90.00
#
_symmetry.space_group_name_H-M   'P 1'
#
loop_
_entity.id
_entity.type
_entity.pdbx_description
1 polymer ?
#
loop_
_entity_poly.entity_id
_entity_poly.type
_entity_poly.pdbx_seq_one_letter_code
_entity_poly.pdbx_strand_id
1 'polypeptide(L)'
;MRFQGRGFFTHEKRICDGWYDLRKLMRMVAEEMMKDKFKNKDDLEKIVNNLVSGKMIHCYPISASEAKSSGLNINTDFPDGVHEFMNLYRSANRSVEYLS
;
A
#
# COMPACT_ATOMS: atom_id res chain seq x y z
N MET A 1 46.79 31.75 -4.04
CA MET A 1 46.07 31.54 -5.32
C MET A 1 44.85 30.68 -5.06
N ARG A 2 43.70 31.13 -5.54
CA ARG A 2 42.35 30.57 -5.36
C ARG A 2 42.14 29.46 -6.38
N PHE A 3 41.54 28.33 -6.00
CA PHE A 3 40.70 27.56 -6.93
C PHE A 3 39.48 27.02 -6.17
N GLN A 4 38.36 27.74 -6.32
CA GLN A 4 37.01 27.22 -6.10
C GLN A 4 36.75 26.20 -7.22
N GLY A 5 36.67 24.92 -6.87
CA GLY A 5 36.34 23.83 -7.78
C GLY A 5 34.88 23.44 -7.64
N ARG A 6 34.09 23.85 -8.64
CA ARG A 6 32.66 23.60 -8.89
C ARG A 6 32.12 22.25 -8.38
N GLY A 7 30.97 22.33 -7.70
CA GLY A 7 30.16 21.18 -7.32
C GLY A 7 29.70 20.37 -8.53
N PHE A 8 30.30 19.20 -8.71
CA PHE A 8 29.75 18.12 -9.50
C PHE A 8 28.68 17.40 -8.66
N PHE A 9 27.45 17.92 -8.68
CA PHE A 9 26.29 17.14 -8.24
C PHE A 9 26.03 16.05 -9.28
N THR A 10 26.59 14.87 -9.04
CA THR A 10 26.32 13.68 -9.84
C THR A 10 24.82 13.41 -9.87
N HIS A 11 24.28 13.18 -11.08
CA HIS A 11 22.84 12.99 -11.31
C HIS A 11 22.24 11.88 -10.44
N GLU A 12 23.07 10.90 -10.09
CA GLU A 12 22.77 9.74 -9.26
C GLU A 12 22.38 10.10 -7.81
N LYS A 13 23.01 11.10 -7.18
CA LYS A 13 22.62 11.55 -5.83
C LYS A 13 21.23 12.16 -5.79
N ARG A 14 20.87 12.97 -6.80
CA ARG A 14 19.51 13.54 -6.93
C ARG A 14 18.43 12.47 -7.09
N ILE A 15 18.75 11.36 -7.74
CA ILE A 15 17.82 10.24 -7.89
C ILE A 15 17.66 9.55 -6.54
N CYS A 16 18.76 9.19 -5.87
CA CYS A 16 18.69 8.54 -4.55
C CYS A 16 17.98 9.41 -3.49
N ASP A 17 18.25 10.72 -3.47
CA ASP A 17 17.63 11.68 -2.54
C ASP A 17 16.12 11.84 -2.86
N GLY A 18 15.73 11.92 -4.13
CA GLY A 18 14.33 11.99 -4.54
C GLY A 18 13.53 10.72 -4.22
N TRP A 19 14.15 9.54 -4.32
CA TRP A 19 13.52 8.28 -3.95
C TRP A 19 13.39 8.10 -2.42
N TYR A 20 14.31 8.68 -1.65
CA TYR A 20 14.21 8.72 -0.19
C TYR A 20 13.03 9.62 0.24
N ASP A 21 12.87 10.76 -0.42
CA ASP A 21 11.79 11.71 -0.15
C ASP A 21 10.41 11.16 -0.55
N LEU A 22 10.31 10.44 -1.67
CA LEU A 22 9.07 9.79 -2.09
C LEU A 22 8.60 8.73 -1.09
N ARG A 23 9.49 7.88 -0.58
CA ARG A 23 9.12 6.88 0.44
C ARG A 23 8.69 7.53 1.76
N LYS A 24 9.31 8.65 2.11
CA LYS A 24 8.94 9.42 3.30
C LYS A 24 7.56 10.05 3.15
N LEU A 25 7.25 10.61 1.97
CA LEU A 25 5.92 11.13 1.64
C LEU A 25 4.86 10.03 1.71
N MET A 26 5.11 8.89 1.07
CA MET A 26 4.17 7.75 1.04
C MET A 26 3.88 7.21 2.44
N ARG A 27 4.92 7.12 3.29
CA ARG A 27 4.78 6.75 4.70
C ARG A 27 3.89 7.74 5.47
N MET A 28 4.15 9.03 5.32
CA MET A 28 3.40 10.08 6.01
C MET A 28 1.91 10.07 5.63
N VAL A 29 1.61 9.92 4.34
CA VAL A 29 0.21 9.80 3.87
C VAL A 29 -0.45 8.52 4.41
N ALA A 30 0.26 7.38 4.39
CA ALA A 30 -0.27 6.13 4.90
C ALA A 30 -0.54 6.18 6.42
N GLU A 31 0.34 6.82 7.20
CA GLU A 31 0.14 7.05 8.63
C GLU A 31 -1.07 7.95 8.89
N GLU A 32 -1.23 9.04 8.13
CA GLU A 32 -2.38 9.93 8.26
C GLU A 32 -3.71 9.25 7.97
N MET A 33 -3.78 8.41 6.94
CA MET A 33 -5.02 7.71 6.58
C MET A 33 -5.42 6.63 7.58
N MET A 34 -4.44 6.11 8.33
CA MET A 34 -4.62 4.94 9.20
C MET A 34 -4.65 5.30 10.69
N LYS A 35 -4.16 6.48 11.10
CA LYS A 35 -4.13 6.93 12.51
C LYS A 35 -5.48 6.82 13.23
N ASP A 36 -6.58 7.08 12.52
CA ASP A 36 -7.93 7.06 13.10
C ASP A 36 -8.50 5.64 13.26
N LYS A 37 -7.93 4.65 12.55
CA LYS A 37 -8.41 3.27 12.52
C LYS A 37 -7.69 2.35 13.51
N PHE A 38 -6.52 2.75 14.01
CA PHE A 38 -5.68 1.95 14.88
C PHE A 38 -5.45 2.62 16.24
N LYS A 39 -5.79 1.92 17.34
CA LYS A 39 -5.50 2.39 18.70
C LYS A 39 -4.06 2.05 19.14
N ASN A 40 -3.46 1.03 18.53
CA ASN A 40 -2.11 0.58 18.85
C ASN A 40 -1.12 1.10 17.80
N LYS A 41 -0.06 1.76 18.26
CA LYS A 41 0.97 2.35 17.42
C LYS A 41 1.84 1.29 16.73
N ASP A 42 2.08 0.16 17.39
CA ASP A 42 2.92 -0.92 16.86
C ASP A 42 2.25 -1.63 15.67
N ASP A 43 0.93 -1.79 15.72
CA ASP A 43 0.16 -2.41 14.64
C ASP A 43 0.03 -1.46 13.44
N LEU A 44 -0.14 -0.16 13.70
CA LEU A 44 -0.10 0.88 12.67
C LEU A 44 1.25 0.87 11.94
N GLU A 45 2.37 0.82 12.68
CA GLU A 45 3.72 0.85 12.10
C GLU A 45 3.99 -0.38 11.22
N LYS A 46 3.56 -1.58 11.65
CA LYS A 46 3.67 -2.81 10.85
C LYS A 46 2.92 -2.71 9.53
N ILE A 47 1.70 -2.18 9.55
CA ILE A 47 0.87 -2.04 8.35
C ILE A 47 1.44 -1.01 7.40
N VAL A 48 1.82 0.16 7.91
CA VAL A 48 2.46 1.22 7.13
C VAL A 48 3.76 0.71 6.49
N ASN A 49 4.57 -0.03 7.24
CA ASN A 49 5.77 -0.67 6.70
C ASN A 49 5.44 -1.66 5.59
N ASN A 50 4.42 -2.50 5.74
CA ASN A 50 4.00 -3.42 4.70
C ASN A 50 3.53 -2.71 3.42
N LEU A 51 2.73 -1.64 3.55
CA LEU A 51 2.24 -0.83 2.42
C LEU A 51 3.37 -0.11 1.66
N VAL A 52 4.36 0.43 2.38
CA VAL A 52 5.46 1.21 1.78
C VAL A 52 6.64 0.32 1.34
N SER A 53 6.73 -0.93 1.84
CA SER A 53 7.85 -1.84 1.56
C SER A 53 7.96 -2.30 0.10
N GLY A 54 6.93 -2.09 -0.72
CA GLY A 54 6.88 -2.60 -2.08
C GLY A 54 6.63 -4.11 -2.19
N LYS A 55 6.36 -4.80 -1.07
CA LYS A 55 5.89 -6.20 -1.07
C LYS A 55 4.52 -6.34 -1.72
N MET A 56 3.68 -5.31 -1.60
CA MET A 56 2.37 -5.22 -2.23
C MET A 56 2.51 -4.57 -3.60
N ILE A 57 2.83 -5.38 -4.60
CA ILE A 57 2.73 -4.99 -6.01
C ILE A 57 1.29 -5.24 -6.49
N HIS A 58 0.76 -4.37 -7.36
CA HIS A 58 -0.62 -4.39 -7.88
C HIS A 58 -1.02 -5.75 -8.53
N CYS A 59 -0.07 -6.65 -8.75
CA CYS A 59 -0.27 -7.96 -9.37
C CYS A 59 -0.53 -9.09 -8.37
N TYR A 60 -0.38 -8.88 -7.05
CA TYR A 60 -0.66 -9.91 -6.04
C TYR A 60 -1.92 -9.54 -5.24
N PRO A 61 -3.08 -10.13 -5.56
CA PRO A 61 -4.28 -9.89 -4.79
C PRO A 61 -4.09 -10.43 -3.37
N ILE A 62 -4.39 -9.61 -2.37
CA ILE A 62 -4.38 -10.04 -0.97
C ILE A 62 -5.72 -10.69 -0.65
N SER A 63 -5.68 -11.90 -0.11
CA SER A 63 -6.89 -12.58 0.36
C SER A 63 -7.47 -11.89 1.59
N ALA A 64 -8.78 -12.02 1.79
CA ALA A 64 -9.44 -11.46 2.98
C ALA A 64 -8.84 -12.00 4.29
N SER A 65 -8.38 -13.26 4.29
CA SER A 65 -7.66 -13.88 5.41
C SER A 65 -6.31 -13.21 5.70
N GLU A 66 -5.48 -13.00 4.67
CA GLU A 66 -4.17 -12.36 4.83
C GLU A 66 -4.33 -10.91 5.30
N ALA A 67 -5.33 -10.21 4.78
CA ALA A 67 -5.60 -8.84 5.13
C ALA A 67 -6.11 -8.70 6.57
N LYS A 68 -6.98 -9.61 7.05
CA LYS A 68 -7.35 -9.72 8.48
C LYS A 68 -6.14 -10.01 9.36
N SER A 69 -5.28 -10.93 8.95
CA SER A 69 -4.05 -11.28 9.69
C SER A 69 -3.04 -10.13 9.77
N SER A 70 -3.10 -9.23 8.80
CA SER A 70 -2.28 -8.01 8.76
C SER A 70 -2.80 -6.91 9.68
N GLY A 71 -3.92 -7.13 10.40
CA GLY A 71 -4.53 -6.17 11.30
C GLY A 71 -5.54 -5.23 10.65
N LEU A 72 -5.87 -5.41 9.38
CA LEU A 72 -6.90 -4.59 8.73
C LEU A 72 -8.29 -4.98 9.23
N ASN A 73 -9.09 -3.98 9.57
CA ASN A 73 -10.49 -4.19 9.92
C ASN A 73 -11.30 -4.52 8.65
N ILE A 74 -11.49 -5.81 8.40
CA ILE A 74 -12.14 -6.33 7.19
C ILE A 74 -13.35 -7.14 7.60
N ASN A 75 -14.51 -6.72 7.08
CA ASN A 75 -15.73 -7.51 7.14
C ASN A 75 -15.95 -8.22 5.80
N THR A 76 -16.25 -9.51 5.87
CA THR A 76 -16.62 -10.35 4.72
C THR A 76 -18.08 -10.81 4.79
N ASP A 77 -18.80 -10.40 5.83
CA ASP A 77 -20.22 -10.68 6.02
C ASP A 77 -21.04 -9.68 5.21
N PHE A 78 -21.26 -10.01 3.94
CA PHE A 78 -22.10 -9.23 3.03
C PHE A 78 -23.46 -9.93 2.88
N PRO A 79 -24.58 -9.19 2.80
CA PRO A 79 -25.89 -9.78 2.54
C PRO A 79 -25.94 -10.50 1.19
N ASP A 80 -26.71 -11.58 1.08
CA ASP A 80 -26.83 -12.40 -0.13
C ASP A 80 -27.17 -11.58 -1.39
N GLY A 81 -28.00 -10.54 -1.26
CA GLY A 81 -28.36 -9.66 -2.37
C GLY A 81 -27.17 -8.90 -2.98
N VAL A 82 -26.08 -8.69 -2.23
CA VAL A 82 -24.84 -8.10 -2.76
C VAL A 82 -24.11 -9.11 -3.64
N HIS A 83 -24.09 -10.39 -3.26
CA HIS A 83 -23.52 -11.46 -4.08
C HIS A 83 -24.30 -11.66 -5.38
N GLU A 84 -25.64 -11.60 -5.32
CA GLU A 84 -26.50 -11.62 -6.51
C GLU A 84 -26.23 -10.43 -7.44
N PHE A 85 -26.09 -9.23 -6.89
CA PHE A 85 -25.76 -8.03 -7.67
C PHE A 85 -24.39 -8.15 -8.35
N MET A 86 -23.37 -8.62 -7.63
CA MET A 86 -22.02 -8.80 -8.19
C MET A 86 -21.98 -9.82 -9.33
N ASN A 87 -22.88 -10.81 -9.35
CA ASN A 87 -22.99 -11.76 -10.46
C ASN A 87 -23.37 -11.08 -11.78
N LEU A 88 -24.06 -9.95 -11.75
CA LEU A 88 -24.49 -9.21 -12.94
C LEU A 88 -23.32 -8.49 -13.65
N TYR A 89 -22.22 -8.22 -12.94
CA TYR A 89 -21.05 -7.50 -13.45
C TYR A 89 -19.89 -8.43 -13.81
N ARG A 90 -20.11 -9.74 -13.87
CA ARG A 90 -19.06 -10.72 -14.13
C ARG A 90 -18.59 -10.59 -15.60
N SER A 91 -17.37 -10.09 -15.79
CA SER A 91 -16.72 -10.00 -17.11
C SER A 91 -16.55 -11.39 -17.74
N ALA A 92 -16.74 -11.49 -19.05
CA ALA A 92 -16.65 -12.74 -19.81
C ALA A 92 -15.26 -13.42 -19.74
N ASN A 93 -14.21 -12.64 -19.47
CA ASN A 93 -12.85 -13.14 -19.22
C ASN A 93 -12.54 -13.04 -17.72
N ARG A 94 -12.52 -14.17 -17.02
CA ARG A 94 -12.33 -14.22 -15.55
C ARG A 94 -10.86 -14.35 -15.18
N SER A 95 -10.38 -13.49 -14.28
CA SER A 95 -9.08 -13.65 -13.59
C SER A 95 -9.24 -13.98 -12.10
N VAL A 96 -10.45 -13.85 -11.52
CA VAL A 96 -10.73 -14.06 -10.09
C VAL A 96 -12.11 -14.72 -9.95
N GLU A 97 -12.24 -15.70 -9.07
CA GLU A 97 -13.50 -16.41 -8.78
C GLU A 97 -13.84 -16.24 -7.29
N TYR A 98 -15.07 -15.80 -6.98
CA TYR A 98 -15.54 -15.64 -5.61
C TYR A 98 -16.18 -16.95 -5.15
N LEU A 99 -15.66 -17.52 -4.05
CA LEU A 99 -16.23 -18.68 -3.38
C LEU A 99 -17.34 -18.20 -2.43
N SER A 100 -18.55 -18.72 -2.63
CA SER A 100 -19.71 -18.57 -1.74
C SER A 100 -19.62 -19.53 -0.56
#